data_AF-A0A8K0KAD7-F1
#
_entry.id   AF-A0A8K0KAD7-F1
#
_cell.length_a   1.000
_cell.length_b   1.000
_cell.length_c   1.000
_cell.angle_alpha   90.00
_cell.angle_beta   90.00
_cell.angle_gamma   90.00
#
_symmetry.space_group_name_H-M   'P 1'
#
loop_
_entity.id
_entity.type
_entity.pdbx_description
1 polymer ?
#
loop_
_entity_poly.entity_id
_entity_poly.type
_entity_poly.pdbx_seq_one_letter_code
_entity_poly.pdbx_strand_id
1 'polypeptide(L)'
;MQWTGFFTTSKIAQFLENLKGYVSSRQIPWAAIHVSGFEDSPVYSDLVEHRWYGAFADISYTIFFHPSGKFILYDLSSSQKILKYQ
;
A
#
# COMPACT_ATOMS: atom_id res chain seq x y z
N MET A 1 -6.66 -2.66 -14.38
CA MET A 1 -7.22 -1.31 -14.20
C MET A 1 -6.22 -0.51 -13.39
N GLN A 2 -5.93 0.72 -13.78
CA GLN A 2 -4.96 1.59 -13.09
C GLN A 2 -5.64 2.91 -12.83
N TRP A 3 -5.50 3.41 -11.61
CA TRP A 3 -5.99 4.72 -11.21
C TRP A 3 -4.84 5.54 -10.67
N THR A 4 -4.84 6.82 -11.02
CA THR A 4 -3.80 7.78 -10.61
C THR A 4 -4.49 9.04 -10.16
N GLY A 5 -4.06 9.58 -9.02
CA GLY A 5 -4.66 10.75 -8.41
C GLY A 5 -4.40 10.80 -6.92
N PHE A 6 -5.00 11.79 -6.27
CA PHE A 6 -4.89 11.96 -4.83
C PHE A 6 -5.97 11.15 -4.11
N PHE A 7 -5.58 10.03 -3.52
CA PHE A 7 -6.46 9.16 -2.75
C PHE A 7 -6.19 9.30 -1.26
N THR A 8 -7.23 9.49 -0.47
CA THR A 8 -7.13 9.45 1.00
C THR A 8 -7.04 8.00 1.47
N THR A 9 -6.39 7.78 2.62
CA THR A 9 -6.33 6.47 3.27
C THR A 9 -7.72 5.87 3.51
N SER A 10 -8.70 6.70 3.88
CA SER A 10 -10.10 6.29 4.05
C SER A 10 -10.75 5.74 2.77
N LYS A 11 -10.48 6.34 1.61
CA LYS A 11 -10.99 5.86 0.32
C LYS A 11 -10.34 4.54 -0.06
N ILE A 12 -9.04 4.39 0.19
CA ILE A 12 -8.33 3.13 -0.03
C ILE A 12 -8.91 2.03 0.87
N ALA A 13 -9.12 2.30 2.16
CA ALA A 13 -9.72 1.34 3.09
C ALA A 13 -11.13 0.88 2.65
N GLN A 14 -12.00 1.82 2.25
CA GLN A 14 -13.32 1.47 1.70
C GLN A 14 -13.22 0.61 0.44
N PHE A 15 -12.26 0.90 -0.44
CA PHE A 15 -12.03 0.11 -1.63
C PHE A 15 -11.55 -1.31 -1.30
N LEU A 16 -10.65 -1.47 -0.32
CA LEU A 16 -10.17 -2.77 0.14
C LEU A 16 -11.30 -3.64 0.70
N GLU A 17 -12.19 -3.08 1.52
CA GLU A 17 -13.34 -3.81 2.06
C GLU A 17 -14.30 -4.26 0.95
N ASN A 18 -14.56 -3.39 -0.04
CA ASN A 18 -15.37 -3.75 -1.20
C ASN A 18 -14.73 -4.86 -2.04
N LEU A 19 -13.41 -4.79 -2.26
CA LEU A 19 -12.66 -5.80 -2.99
C LEU A 19 -12.66 -7.15 -2.26
N LYS A 20 -12.48 -7.13 -0.94
CA LYS A 20 -12.57 -8.32 -0.09
C LYS A 20 -13.96 -8.97 -0.20
N GLY A 21 -15.03 -8.18 -0.08
CA GLY A 21 -16.41 -8.67 -0.26
C GLY A 21 -16.66 -9.23 -1.66
N TYR A 22 -16.09 -8.61 -2.69
CA TYR A 22 -16.17 -9.10 -4.07
C TYR A 22 -15.47 -10.45 -4.25
N VAL A 23 -14.26 -10.60 -3.71
CA VAL A 23 -13.48 -11.85 -3.78
C VAL A 23 -14.14 -12.97 -3.00
N SER A 24 -14.70 -12.68 -1.82
CA SER A 24 -15.39 -13.69 -1.01
C SER A 24 -16.75 -14.09 -1.57
N SER A 25 -17.44 -13.22 -2.31
CA SER A 25 -18.77 -13.51 -2.88
C SER A 25 -18.74 -14.20 -4.25
N ARG A 26 -17.57 -14.25 -4.91
CA ARG A 26 -17.42 -14.82 -6.26
C ARG A 26 -16.45 -16.00 -6.27
N GLN A 27 -16.63 -16.90 -7.23
CA GLN A 27 -15.70 -18.02 -7.49
C GLN A 27 -14.47 -17.56 -8.30
N ILE A 28 -13.79 -16.50 -7.84
CA ILE A 28 -12.51 -16.07 -8.42
C ILE A 28 -11.37 -16.60 -7.55
N PRO A 29 -10.22 -17.02 -8.11
CA PRO A 29 -9.19 -17.69 -7.31
C PRO A 29 -8.46 -16.73 -6.35
N TRP A 30 -8.30 -15.47 -6.75
CA TRP A 30 -7.73 -14.39 -5.94
C TRP A 30 -7.94 -13.04 -6.65
N ALA A 31 -7.75 -11.95 -5.92
CA ALA A 31 -7.56 -10.62 -6.51
C ALA A 31 -6.41 -9.91 -5.80
N ALA A 32 -5.79 -8.94 -6.46
CA ALA A 32 -4.71 -8.16 -5.90
C ALA A 32 -4.92 -6.67 -6.12
N ILE A 33 -4.41 -5.87 -5.19
CA ILE A 33 -4.30 -4.43 -5.31
C ILE A 33 -2.88 -4.02 -4.98
N HIS A 34 -2.30 -3.21 -5.87
CA HIS A 34 -1.02 -2.57 -5.66
C HIS A 34 -1.27 -1.08 -5.43
N VAL A 35 -0.74 -0.56 -4.32
CA VAL A 35 -0.81 0.85 -3.98
C VAL A 35 0.61 1.39 -3.97
N SER A 36 0.88 2.34 -4.86
CA SER A 36 2.11 3.12 -4.86
C SER A 36 1.83 4.46 -4.20
N GLY A 37 2.57 4.79 -3.14
CA GLY A 37 2.55 6.11 -2.53
C GLY A 37 3.28 7.13 -3.39
N PHE A 38 3.20 8.39 -2.97
CA PHE A 38 4.01 9.45 -3.53
C PHE A 38 5.38 9.46 -2.85
N GLU A 39 6.44 9.73 -3.63
CA GLU A 39 7.83 9.83 -3.18
C GLU A 39 8.04 10.92 -2.10
N ASP A 40 7.10 11.87 -1.98
CA ASP A 40 7.10 13.00 -1.06
C ASP A 40 6.18 12.83 0.17
N SER A 41 5.59 11.65 0.40
CA SER A 41 4.65 11.44 1.51
C SER A 41 5.37 11.22 2.86
N PRO A 42 5.14 12.08 3.87
CA PRO A 42 5.80 12.00 5.19
C PRO A 42 5.11 11.04 6.19
N VAL A 43 4.08 10.29 5.78
CA VAL A 43 3.31 9.42 6.67
C VAL A 43 3.03 8.05 6.05
N TYR A 44 3.53 7.00 6.72
CA TYR A 44 3.17 5.60 6.49
C TYR A 44 1.95 5.22 7.34
N SER A 45 1.19 4.26 6.83
CA SER A 45 -0.02 3.66 7.42
C SER A 45 0.03 3.53 8.96
N ASP A 46 -1.01 4.07 9.62
CA ASP A 46 -1.40 3.85 11.02
C ASP A 46 -0.35 4.17 12.11
N LEU A 47 -0.13 5.47 12.37
CA LEU A 47 0.53 6.01 13.57
C LEU A 47 2.01 5.65 13.80
N VAL A 48 2.68 4.99 12.85
CA VAL A 48 4.13 4.84 12.89
C VAL A 48 4.77 6.05 12.21
N GLU A 49 5.18 7.01 13.03
CA GLU A 49 5.99 8.15 12.63
C GLU A 49 7.20 7.68 11.78
N HIS A 50 7.43 8.32 10.64
CA HIS A 50 8.59 8.06 9.79
C HIS A 50 9.87 8.10 10.63
N ARG A 51 10.43 6.94 10.99
CA ARG A 51 11.76 6.86 11.61
C ARG A 51 12.90 7.19 10.65
N TRP A 52 12.59 7.66 9.45
CA TRP A 52 13.55 8.16 8.49
C TRP A 52 13.18 9.58 8.06
N TYR A 53 13.56 10.53 8.92
CA TYR A 53 13.79 11.90 8.53
C TYR A 53 14.78 11.90 7.34
N GLY A 54 14.29 12.20 6.14
CA GLY A 54 15.13 12.55 4.98
C GLY A 54 15.41 11.48 3.93
N ALA A 55 14.53 10.50 3.70
CA ALA A 55 14.66 9.61 2.54
C ALA A 55 13.42 9.68 1.65
N PHE A 56 13.63 10.13 0.42
CA PHE A 56 12.72 9.99 -0.73
C PHE A 56 12.55 8.50 -1.03
N ALA A 57 11.73 7.83 -0.22
CA ALA A 57 11.53 6.41 -0.27
C ALA A 57 10.20 6.15 -0.96
N ASP A 58 10.24 5.56 -2.15
CA ASP A 58 9.05 4.95 -2.72
C ASP A 58 8.52 3.90 -1.75
N ILE A 59 7.32 4.17 -1.23
CA ILE A 59 6.56 3.24 -0.39
C ILE A 59 5.48 2.67 -1.28
N SER A 60 5.56 1.38 -1.57
CA SER A 60 4.48 0.67 -2.24
C SER A 60 4.15 -0.62 -1.51
N TYR A 61 2.88 -1.01 -1.55
CA TYR A 61 2.46 -2.27 -0.96
C TYR A 61 1.46 -2.95 -1.86
N THR A 62 1.45 -4.28 -1.81
CA THR A 62 0.56 -5.13 -2.58
C THR A 62 -0.20 -6.06 -1.65
N ILE A 63 -1.52 -6.08 -1.75
CA ILE A 63 -2.36 -6.99 -0.99
C ILE A 63 -2.99 -7.99 -1.95
N PHE A 64 -2.82 -9.28 -1.64
CA PHE A 64 -3.48 -10.38 -2.33
C PHE A 64 -4.61 -10.91 -1.46
N PHE A 65 -5.81 -11.02 -2.02
CA PHE A 65 -7.01 -11.53 -1.38
C PHE A 65 -7.32 -12.93 -1.89
N HIS A 66 -7.53 -13.86 -0.96
CA HIS A 66 -8.03 -15.21 -1.24
C HIS A 66 -9.52 -15.32 -0.88
N PRO A 67 -10.34 -16.09 -1.62
CA PRO A 67 -11.78 -16.26 -1.35
C PRO A 67 -12.12 -16.70 0.07
N SER A 68 -11.22 -17.46 0.71
CA SER A 68 -11.39 -17.89 2.11
C SER A 68 -11.24 -16.76 3.14
N GLY A 69 -11.08 -15.51 2.71
CA GLY A 69 -10.87 -14.34 3.58
C GLY A 69 -9.44 -14.17 4.08
N LYS A 70 -8.51 -15.04 3.66
CA LYS A 70 -7.07 -14.89 3.93
C LYS A 70 -6.48 -13.83 2.99
N PHE A 71 -5.43 -13.15 3.43
CA PHE A 71 -4.69 -12.22 2.59
C PHE A 71 -3.19 -12.35 2.79
N ILE A 72 -2.43 -11.89 1.78
CA ILE A 72 -0.97 -11.73 1.84
C ILE A 72 -0.68 -10.25 1.62
N LEU A 73 0.07 -9.64 2.53
CA LEU A 73 0.59 -8.28 2.39
C LEU A 73 2.06 -8.35 2.00
N TYR A 74 2.43 -7.66 0.92
CA TYR A 74 3.80 -7.50 0.47
C TYR A 74 4.14 -6.02 0.46
N ASP A 75 5.04 -5.60 1.35
CA ASP A 75 5.50 -4.22 1.46
C ASP A 75 6.86 -4.07 0.76
N LEU A 76 6.97 -3.05 -0.08
CA LEU A 76 8.20 -2.63 -0.75
C LEU A 76 8.59 -1.25 -0.21
N SER A 77 9.76 -1.18 0.39
CA SER A 77 10.38 0.08 0.79
C SER A 77 11.72 0.22 0.10
N SER A 78 11.93 1.34 -0.58
CA SER A 78 13.25 1.70 -1.11
C SER A 78 14.01 2.53 -0.06
N SER A 79 15.28 2.19 0.19
CA SER A 79 16.18 2.97 1.04
C SER A 79 17.23 3.64 0.16
N GLN A 80 17.26 4.98 0.14
CA GLN A 80 18.46 5.72 -0.27
C GLN A 80 19.08 6.41 0.96
N LYS A 81 20.10 5.80 1.55
CA LYS A 81 21.16 6.52 2.28
C LYS A 81 22.46 6.27 1.51
N ILE A 82 23.36 7.23 1.32
CA ILE A 82 24.02 8.03 2.37
C ILE A 82 24.34 9.43 1.83
N LEU A 83 23.81 10.51 2.44
CA LEU A 83 24.47 11.82 2.35
C LEU A 83 25.54 11.87 3.44
N LYS A 84 26.81 11.70 3.03
CA LYS A 84 27.97 12.04 3.86
C LYS A 84 28.14 13.56 3.77
N TYR A 85 27.78 14.29 4.83
CA TYR A 85 28.26 15.67 4.98
C TYR A 85 29.68 15.61 5.56
N GLN A 86 30.63 16.18 4.82
CA GLN A 86 32.01 16.46 5.25
C GLN A 86 32.03 17.66 6.21
#